data_AF-N6W316-F1
#
_entry.id   AF-N6W316-F1
#
_cell.length_a   1.000
_cell.length_b   1.000
_cell.length_c   1.000
_cell.angle_alpha   90.00
_cell.angle_beta   90.00
_cell.angle_gamma   90.00
#
_symmetry.space_group_name_H-M   'P 1'
#
loop_
_entity.id
_entity.type
_entity.pdbx_description
1 polymer ?
#
loop_
_entity_poly.entity_id
_entity_poly.type
_entity_poly.pdbx_seq_one_letter_code
_entity_poly.pdbx_strand_id
1 'polypeptide(L)'
;MSHNPENAVKYWKANLRLIVGCLIVWAFVSYGCAILFRPLLAGIPVGGTDLGFWFAQQGSILTFIALIFFYAWRMNKLDKQFGLHEE
;
A
#
# COMPACT_ATOMS: atom_id res chain seq x y z
N MET A 1 -2.63 6.00 35.11
CA MET A 1 -3.24 5.40 33.91
C MET A 1 -4.23 6.41 33.33
N SER A 2 -3.73 7.37 32.55
CA SER A 2 -4.58 8.39 31.92
C SER A 2 -5.16 7.85 30.62
N HIS A 3 -6.39 7.36 30.67
CA HIS A 3 -7.23 7.22 29.48
C HIS A 3 -7.45 8.64 28.92
N ASN A 4 -6.53 9.12 28.09
CA ASN A 4 -6.69 10.39 27.39
C ASN A 4 -7.31 10.08 26.01
N PRO A 5 -8.65 10.18 25.84
CA PRO A 5 -9.34 9.82 24.61
C PRO A 5 -8.78 10.56 23.38
N GLU A 6 -8.17 11.74 23.58
CA GLU A 6 -7.54 12.52 22.52
C GLU A 6 -6.37 11.78 21.82
N ASN A 7 -5.59 10.98 22.55
CA ASN A 7 -4.48 10.22 21.97
C ASN A 7 -4.98 9.03 21.16
N ALA A 8 -6.02 8.35 21.63
CA ALA A 8 -6.66 7.25 20.90
C ALA A 8 -7.29 7.74 19.58
N VAL A 9 -7.92 8.91 19.59
CA VAL A 9 -8.50 9.53 18.38
C VAL A 9 -7.41 9.92 17.37
N LYS A 10 -6.27 10.47 17.82
CA LYS A 10 -5.15 10.81 16.94
C LYS A 10 -4.53 9.56 16.29
N TYR A 11 -4.35 8.49 17.07
CA TYR A 11 -3.84 7.21 16.58
C TYR A 11 -4.78 6.58 15.55
N TRP A 12 -6.08 6.53 15.87
CA TRP A 12 -7.12 6.05 14.95
C TRP A 12 -7.13 6.82 13.62
N LYS A 13 -7.07 8.15 13.69
CA LYS A 13 -7.05 9.01 12.49
C LYS A 13 -5.78 8.80 11.65
N ALA A 14 -4.65 8.50 12.28
CA ALA A 14 -3.40 8.20 11.59
C ALA A 14 -3.45 6.82 10.90
N ASN A 15 -4.01 5.79 11.54
CA ASN A 15 -4.26 4.49 10.92
C ASN A 15 -5.22 4.59 9.74
N LEU A 16 -6.33 5.31 9.89
CA LEU A 16 -7.27 5.56 8.79
C LEU A 16 -6.58 6.23 7.60
N ARG A 17 -5.68 7.20 7.86
CA ARG A 17 -4.91 7.85 6.79
C ARG A 17 -3.95 6.88 6.08
N LEU A 18 -3.33 5.96 6.81
CA LEU A 18 -2.50 4.90 6.24
C LEU A 18 -3.31 3.94 5.37
N ILE A 19 -4.46 3.47 5.86
CA ILE A 19 -5.37 2.58 5.12
C ILE A 19 -5.87 3.26 3.85
N VAL A 20 -6.36 4.50 3.94
CA VAL A 20 -6.82 5.28 2.77
C VAL A 20 -5.68 5.49 1.77
N GLY A 21 -4.45 5.78 2.24
CA GLY A 21 -3.28 5.87 1.39
C GLY A 21 -2.99 4.55 0.66
N CYS A 22 -3.07 3.42 1.35
CA CYS A 22 -2.88 2.10 0.75
C CYS A 22 -3.96 1.81 -0.30
N LEU A 23 -5.22 2.16 -0.03
CA LEU A 23 -6.32 1.98 -0.99
C LEU A 23 -6.16 2.85 -2.24
N ILE A 24 -5.69 4.10 -2.10
CA ILE A 24 -5.42 4.98 -3.24
C ILE A 24 -4.28 4.40 -4.09
N VAL A 25 -3.18 3.99 -3.47
CA VAL A 25 -2.04 3.39 -4.18
C VAL A 25 -2.47 2.07 -4.85
N TRP A 26 -3.25 1.25 -4.16
CA TRP A 26 -3.79 0.01 -4.71
C TRP A 26 -4.67 0.26 -5.94
N ALA A 27 -5.61 1.22 -5.87
CA ALA A 27 -6.44 1.60 -7.00
C ALA A 27 -5.61 2.18 -8.15
N PHE A 28 -4.61 3.01 -7.84
CA PHE A 28 -3.72 3.61 -8.83
C PHE A 28 -2.84 2.58 -9.53
N VAL A 29 -2.32 1.59 -8.82
CA VAL A 29 -1.52 0.54 -9.46
C VAL A 29 -2.39 -0.45 -10.22
N SER A 30 -3.56 -0.81 -9.67
CA SER A 30 -4.49 -1.74 -10.33
C SER A 30 -5.08 -1.17 -11.62
N TYR A 31 -5.46 0.11 -11.64
CA TYR A 31 -6.04 0.77 -12.82
C TYR A 31 -5.04 1.62 -13.59
N GLY A 32 -4.26 2.46 -12.89
CA GLY A 32 -3.32 3.40 -13.50
C GLY A 32 -2.13 2.71 -14.16
N CYS A 33 -1.46 1.75 -13.51
CA CYS A 33 -0.38 1.01 -14.18
C CYS A 33 -0.92 0.12 -15.30
N ALA A 34 -2.08 -0.51 -15.14
CA ALA A 34 -2.67 -1.33 -16.20
C ALA A 34 -3.04 -0.53 -17.48
N ILE A 35 -3.42 0.75 -17.34
CA ILE A 35 -3.87 1.61 -18.45
C ILE A 35 -2.73 2.46 -19.02
N LEU A 36 -1.94 3.15 -18.18
CA LEU A 36 -0.86 4.06 -18.62
C LEU A 36 0.38 3.30 -19.12
N PHE A 37 0.75 2.18 -18.49
CA PHE A 37 1.91 1.39 -18.90
C PHE A 37 1.57 0.36 -19.98
N ARG A 38 0.31 0.25 -20.41
CA ARG A 38 -0.14 -0.66 -21.47
C ARG A 38 0.72 -0.57 -22.76
N PRO A 39 1.03 0.63 -23.32
CA PRO A 39 1.90 0.71 -24.49
C PRO A 39 3.39 0.48 -24.19
N LEU A 40 3.84 0.75 -22.96
CA LEU A 40 5.26 0.58 -22.57
C LEU A 40 5.59 -0.90 -22.27
N LEU A 41 4.61 -1.64 -21.76
CA LEU A 41 4.74 -3.05 -21.35
C LEU A 41 4.39 -4.04 -22.46
N ALA A 42 3.56 -3.65 -23.44
CA ALA A 42 3.20 -4.49 -24.59
C ALA A 42 4.38 -4.86 -25.50
N GLY A 43 5.51 -4.13 -25.40
CA GLY A 43 6.72 -4.40 -26.17
C GLY A 43 7.68 -5.42 -25.54
N ILE A 44 7.47 -5.83 -24.28
CA ILE A 44 8.42 -6.70 -23.57
C ILE A 44 7.76 -8.07 -23.35
N PRO A 45 8.08 -9.11 -24.14
CA PRO A 45 7.54 -10.44 -23.89
C PRO A 45 8.11 -11.02 -22.59
N VAL A 46 7.24 -11.44 -21.67
CA VAL A 46 7.65 -12.15 -20.44
C VAL A 46 6.95 -13.51 -20.42
N GLY A 47 7.75 -14.58 -20.43
CA GLY A 47 7.24 -15.96 -20.37
C GLY A 47 6.40 -16.40 -21.57
N GLY A 48 6.52 -15.74 -22.72
CA GLY A 48 5.76 -16.06 -23.94
C GLY A 48 4.39 -15.37 -24.07
N THR A 49 4.05 -14.48 -23.13
CA THR A 49 2.81 -13.68 -23.16
C THR A 49 3.12 -12.19 -22.94
N ASP A 50 2.16 -11.34 -23.28
CA ASP A 50 2.27 -9.88 -23.15
C ASP A 50 2.40 -9.47 -21.68
N LEU A 51 3.41 -8.67 -21.32
CA LEU A 51 3.68 -8.24 -19.94
C LEU A 51 2.50 -7.48 -19.34
N GLY A 52 1.74 -6.76 -20.18
CA GLY A 52 0.50 -6.11 -19.77
C GLY A 52 -0.55 -7.10 -19.25
N PHE A 53 -0.61 -8.31 -19.82
CA PHE A 53 -1.50 -9.38 -19.38
C PHE A 53 -1.04 -10.01 -18.06
N TRP A 54 0.27 -10.22 -17.90
CA TRP A 54 0.84 -10.70 -16.64
C TRP A 54 0.61 -9.70 -15.50
N PHE A 55 0.74 -8.39 -15.77
CA PHE A 55 0.47 -7.35 -14.79
C PHE A 55 -1.02 -7.25 -14.42
N ALA A 56 -1.93 -7.50 -15.37
CA ALA A 56 -3.36 -7.53 -15.09
C ALA A 56 -3.73 -8.65 -14.10
N GLN A 57 -3.03 -9.80 -14.15
CA GLN A 57 -3.31 -10.96 -13.29
C GLN A 57 -2.49 -10.93 -11.99
N GLN A 58 -1.16 -10.80 -12.08
CA GLN A 58 -0.22 -10.91 -10.95
C GLN A 58 0.27 -9.55 -10.42
N GLY A 59 0.04 -8.46 -11.16
CA GLY A 59 0.45 -7.13 -10.71
C GLY A 59 -0.32 -6.69 -9.47
N SER A 60 -1.62 -7.00 -9.39
CA SER A 60 -2.46 -6.65 -8.22
C SER A 60 -1.98 -7.36 -6.94
N ILE A 61 -1.70 -8.67 -7.00
CA ILE A 61 -1.27 -9.43 -5.83
C ILE A 61 0.11 -9.00 -5.34
N LEU A 62 1.06 -8.75 -6.25
CA LEU A 62 2.40 -8.26 -5.89
C LEU A 62 2.34 -6.85 -5.27
N THR A 63 1.49 -5.98 -5.82
CA THR A 63 1.24 -4.65 -5.26
C THR A 63 0.63 -4.75 -3.87
N PHE A 64 -0.33 -5.66 -3.69
CA PHE A 64 -0.96 -5.88 -2.40
C PHE A 64 0.05 -6.32 -1.33
N ILE A 65 0.95 -7.25 -1.66
CA ILE A 65 2.04 -7.66 -0.78
C ILE A 65 2.96 -6.47 -0.45
N ALA A 66 3.37 -5.69 -1.45
CA ALA A 66 4.21 -4.51 -1.24
C ALA A 66 3.54 -3.47 -0.33
N LEU A 67 2.22 -3.28 -0.48
CA LEU A 67 1.42 -2.40 0.37
C LEU A 67 1.36 -2.89 1.82
N ILE A 68 1.26 -4.20 2.06
CA ILE A 68 1.30 -4.77 3.42
C ILE A 68 2.64 -4.45 4.10
N PHE A 69 3.76 -4.70 3.42
CA PHE A 69 5.08 -4.37 3.98
C PHE A 69 5.25 -2.87 4.22
N PHE A 70 4.80 -2.04 3.27
CA PHE A 70 4.82 -0.59 3.42
C PHE A 70 3.98 -0.11 4.60
N TYR A 71 2.77 -0.65 4.76
CA TYR A 71 1.89 -0.37 5.89
C TYR A 71 2.55 -0.77 7.20
N ALA A 72 3.06 -2.00 7.32
CA ALA A 72 3.73 -2.48 8.52
C ALA A 72 4.94 -1.61 8.91
N TRP A 73 5.76 -1.21 7.93
CA TRP A 73 6.88 -0.31 8.18
C TRP A 73 6.43 1.09 8.62
N ARG A 74 5.38 1.64 7.98
CA ARG A 74 4.81 2.94 8.35
C ARG A 74 4.13 2.91 9.72
N MET A 75 3.48 1.81 10.08
CA MET A 75 2.89 1.57 11.38
C MET A 75 3.96 1.56 12.46
N ASN A 76 5.05 0.80 12.26
CA ASN A 76 6.21 0.80 13.16
C ASN A 76 6.82 2.20 13.34
N LYS A 77 6.86 3.00 12.26
CA LYS A 77 7.33 4.39 12.34
C LYS A 77 6.35 5.29 13.10
N LEU A 78 5.04 5.06 12.95
CA LEU A 78 3.99 5.79 13.65
C LEU A 78 4.01 5.46 15.15
N ASP A 79 4.14 4.18 15.52
CA ASP A 79 4.28 3.74 16.91
C ASP A 79 5.52 4.36 17.57
N LYS A 80 6.65 4.41 16.86
CA LYS A 80 7.86 5.14 17.30
C LYS A 80 7.62 6.64 17.52
N GLN A 81 6.82 7.29 16.68
CA GLN A 81 6.52 8.72 16.81
C GLN A 81 5.57 9.02 17.97
N PHE A 82 4.64 8.11 18.26
CA PHE A 82 3.71 8.24 19.38
C PHE A 82 4.27 7.69 20.70
N GLY A 83 5.51 7.17 20.69
CA GLY A 83 6.19 6.72 21.91
C GLY A 83 5.56 5.48 22.54
N LEU A 84 4.81 4.69 21.77
CA LEU A 84 4.29 3.38 22.19
C LEU A 84 5.40 2.32 22.14
N HIS A 85 6.57 2.66 22.68
CA HIS A 85 7.47 1.65 23.21
C HIS A 85 6.90 1.31 24.59
N GLU A 86 5.99 0.34 24.63
CA GLU A 86 5.79 -0.44 25.85
C GLU A 86 7.15 -1.05 26.23
N GLU A 87 7.59 -0.80 27.46
CA GLU A 87 8.51 -1.71 28.15
C GLU A 87 7.82 -3.04 28.41
#